data_AF-A0A8I1PF52-F1
#
_entry.id   AF-A0A8I1PF52-F1
#
_cell.length_a   1.000
_cell.length_b   1.000
_cell.length_c   1.000
_cell.angle_alpha   90.00
_cell.angle_beta   90.00
_cell.angle_gamma   90.00
#
_symmetry.space_group_name_H-M   'P 1'
#
loop_
_entity.id
_entity.type
_entity.pdbx_description
1 polymer ?
#
loop_
_entity_poly.entity_id
_entity_poly.type
_entity_poly.pdbx_seq_one_letter_code
_entity_poly.pdbx_strand_id
1 'polypeptide(L)'
;MTDERDQHVADEHVMVLEGDGPSGAEEWHCPTCGRTVVVRWEPDFEQLVLVEGDTRAAHAGSRHGGVRLGPPTRRPATARPATGAADVGDDDAWARWLADHGLGDD
;
A
#
# COMPACT_ATOMS: atom_id res chain seq x y z
N MET A 1 24.08 -25.06 7.38
CA MET A 1 23.81 -24.81 5.95
C MET A 1 22.75 -23.75 5.93
N THR A 2 23.11 -22.55 5.49
CA THR A 2 22.27 -21.34 5.51
C THR A 2 21.08 -21.51 4.58
N ASP A 3 19.86 -21.36 5.10
CA ASP A 3 18.69 -20.97 4.28
C ASP A 3 18.43 -19.49 4.60
N GLU A 4 19.31 -18.67 4.03
CA GLU A 4 19.12 -17.24 3.86
C GLU A 4 17.93 -17.09 2.91
N ARG A 5 16.71 -17.10 3.45
CA ARG A 5 15.57 -16.48 2.76
C ARG A 5 15.90 -15.01 2.67
N ASP A 6 16.64 -14.72 1.62
CA ASP A 6 17.04 -13.44 1.14
C ASP A 6 15.77 -12.59 1.13
N GLN A 7 15.67 -11.73 2.13
CA GLN A 7 14.65 -10.70 2.21
C GLN A 7 15.04 -9.70 1.12
N HIS A 8 14.80 -10.06 -0.14
CA HIS A 8 14.96 -9.16 -1.26
C HIS A 8 13.86 -8.11 -1.07
N VAL A 9 14.22 -7.02 -0.37
CA VAL A 9 13.48 -5.77 -0.47
C VAL A 9 13.62 -5.38 -1.93
N ALA A 10 12.61 -5.70 -2.73
CA ALA A 10 12.56 -5.28 -4.13
C ALA A 10 12.71 -3.77 -4.14
N ASP A 11 13.58 -3.26 -5.00
CA ASP A 11 13.73 -1.81 -5.17
C ASP A 11 12.35 -1.25 -5.56
N GLU A 12 11.88 -0.24 -4.83
CA GLU A 12 10.54 0.30 -5.03
C GLU A 12 10.61 1.56 -5.90
N HIS A 13 9.95 1.52 -7.04
CA HIS A 13 9.82 2.62 -7.96
C HIS A 13 8.42 3.23 -7.91
N VAL A 14 8.37 4.56 -7.95
CA VAL A 14 7.10 5.29 -8.07
C VAL A 14 6.83 5.61 -9.53
N MET A 15 5.69 5.17 -10.05
CA MET A 15 5.17 5.53 -11.36
C MET A 15 4.37 6.83 -11.29
N VAL A 16 4.50 7.63 -12.34
CA VAL A 16 3.81 8.88 -12.57
C VAL A 16 2.73 8.65 -13.62
N LEU A 17 1.52 9.16 -13.36
CA LEU A 17 0.45 9.19 -14.35
C LEU A 17 0.75 10.30 -15.36
N GLU A 18 1.00 9.92 -16.62
CA GLU A 18 1.30 10.85 -17.72
C GLU A 18 0.02 11.39 -18.36
N GLY A 19 -1.06 10.59 -18.37
CA GLY A 19 -2.35 11.04 -18.88
C GLY A 19 -3.42 9.95 -18.96
N ASP A 20 -4.61 10.41 -19.35
CA ASP A 20 -5.76 9.57 -19.63
C ASP A 20 -5.91 9.33 -21.13
N GLY A 21 -6.00 8.07 -21.52
CA GLY A 21 -6.38 7.64 -22.85
C GLY A 21 -7.90 7.60 -23.05
N PRO A 22 -8.36 7.31 -24.28
CA PRO A 22 -9.75 7.03 -24.57
C PRO A 22 -10.28 5.90 -23.66
N SER A 23 -11.58 5.91 -23.35
CA SER A 23 -12.25 4.84 -22.58
C SER A 23 -11.76 4.64 -21.13
N GLY A 24 -11.10 5.64 -20.53
CA GLY A 24 -10.69 5.59 -19.11
C GLY A 24 -9.41 4.78 -18.87
N ALA A 25 -8.65 4.50 -19.92
CA ALA A 25 -7.29 3.96 -19.76
C ALA A 25 -6.35 5.06 -19.24
N GLU A 26 -5.37 4.68 -18.45
CA GLU A 26 -4.37 5.56 -17.86
C GLU A 26 -2.99 5.14 -18.34
N GLU A 27 -2.17 6.09 -18.78
CA GLU A 27 -0.77 5.86 -19.12
C GLU A 27 0.14 6.22 -17.94
N TRP A 28 0.93 5.25 -17.51
CA TRP A 28 1.82 5.35 -16.37
C TRP A 28 3.26 5.15 -16.80
N HIS A 29 4.15 6.02 -16.33
CA HIS A 29 5.58 5.98 -16.62
C HIS A 29 6.40 5.97 -15.34
N CYS A 30 7.38 5.08 -15.27
CA CYS A 30 8.38 5.04 -14.21
C CYS A 30 9.61 5.86 -14.63
N PRO A 31 9.86 7.04 -14.03
CA PRO A 31 11.05 7.83 -14.35
C PRO A 31 12.36 7.17 -13.90
N THR A 32 12.32 6.17 -13.02
CA THR A 32 13.52 5.49 -12.50
C THR A 32 14.09 4.48 -13.49
N CYS A 33 13.25 3.62 -14.08
CA CYS A 33 13.70 2.56 -14.99
C CYS A 33 13.12 2.65 -16.41
N GLY A 34 12.29 3.65 -16.69
CA GLY A 34 11.64 3.85 -17.98
C GLY A 34 10.49 2.89 -18.29
N ARG A 35 10.01 2.11 -17.31
CA ARG A 35 8.83 1.25 -17.49
C ARG A 35 7.61 2.11 -17.85
N THR A 36 6.90 1.73 -18.91
CA THR A 36 5.66 2.40 -19.33
C THR A 36 4.56 1.37 -19.48
N VAL A 37 3.41 1.62 -18.85
CA VAL A 37 2.24 0.75 -18.92
C VAL A 37 0.99 1.57 -19.18
N VAL A 38 0.02 0.97 -19.87
CA VAL A 38 -1.35 1.49 -20.00
C VAL A 38 -2.26 0.57 -19.19
N VAL A 39 -3.06 1.13 -18.29
CA VAL A 39 -3.94 0.38 -17.38
C VAL A 39 -5.36 0.90 -17.48
N ARG A 40 -6.33 -0.01 -17.54
CA ARG A 40 -7.73 0.27 -17.23
C ARG A 40 -8.07 -0.48 -15.95
N TRP A 41 -8.57 0.22 -14.94
CA TRP A 41 -8.81 -0.37 -13.62
C TRP A 41 -10.18 -1.06 -13.51
N GLU A 42 -11.24 -0.37 -13.93
CA GLU A 42 -12.63 -0.81 -13.81
C GLU A 42 -13.36 -0.66 -15.15
N PRO A 43 -14.46 -1.41 -15.38
CA PRO A 43 -14.93 -2.53 -14.56
C PRO A 43 -14.07 -3.80 -14.72
N ASP A 44 -13.44 -3.95 -15.88
CA ASP A 44 -12.53 -5.05 -16.16
C ASP A 44 -11.10 -4.53 -16.21
N PHE A 45 -10.28 -5.03 -15.30
CA PHE A 45 -8.87 -4.71 -15.23
C PHE A 45 -8.15 -5.19 -16.48
N GLU A 46 -7.52 -4.25 -17.19
CA GLU A 46 -6.64 -4.53 -18.32
C GLU A 46 -5.32 -3.79 -18.14
N GLN A 47 -4.21 -4.46 -18.44
CA GLN A 47 -2.88 -3.85 -18.43
C GLN A 47 -2.11 -4.23 -19.69
N LEU A 48 -1.51 -3.23 -20.33
CA LEU A 48 -0.60 -3.39 -21.44
C LEU A 48 0.75 -2.76 -21.09
N VAL A 49 1.82 -3.55 -21.15
CA VAL A 49 3.19 -3.03 -20.97
C VAL A 49 3.70 -2.53 -22.32
N LEU A 50 3.98 -1.23 -22.41
CA LEU A 50 4.57 -0.60 -23.60
C LEU A 50 6.10 -0.68 -23.58
N VAL A 51 6.69 -0.46 -22.40
CA VAL A 51 8.13 -0.56 -22.14
C VAL A 51 8.32 -1.31 -20.83
N GLU A 52 9.12 -2.38 -20.84
CA GLU A 52 9.33 -3.22 -19.65
C GLU A 52 10.06 -2.50 -18.51
N GLY A 53 11.14 -1.77 -18.78
CA GLY A 53 12.00 -1.25 -17.69
C GLY A 53 12.55 -2.39 -16.81
N ASP A 54 12.67 -2.16 -15.50
CA ASP A 54 13.16 -3.17 -14.54
C ASP A 54 12.02 -4.05 -14.01
N THR A 55 12.04 -5.34 -14.33
CA THR A 55 11.04 -6.31 -13.86
C THR A 55 11.26 -6.81 -12.43
N ARG A 56 12.42 -6.51 -11.83
CA ARG A 56 12.76 -6.89 -10.45
C ARG A 56 12.34 -5.83 -9.44
N ALA A 57 12.04 -4.62 -9.90
CA ALA A 57 11.57 -3.51 -9.07
C ALA A 57 10.05 -3.59 -8.86
N ALA A 58 9.60 -3.31 -7.63
CA ALA A 58 8.19 -3.13 -7.32
C ALA A 58 7.74 -1.75 -7.78
N HIS A 59 6.66 -1.67 -8.56
CA HIS A 59 6.16 -0.41 -9.10
C HIS A 59 4.85 -0.03 -8.40
N ALA A 60 4.79 1.19 -7.87
CA ALA A 60 3.62 1.75 -7.21
C ALA A 60 3.30 3.15 -7.77
N GLY A 61 2.02 3.52 -7.81
CA GLY A 61 1.60 4.84 -8.30
C GLY A 61 0.24 5.22 -7.73
N SER A 62 -0.06 6.52 -7.71
CA SER A 62 -1.38 7.03 -7.31
C SER A 62 -1.75 8.22 -8.18
N ARG A 63 -2.98 8.18 -8.70
CA ARG A 63 -3.53 9.21 -9.58
C ARG A 63 -3.56 10.58 -8.91
N HIS A 64 -3.73 10.61 -7.60
CA HIS A 64 -3.83 11.83 -6.80
C HIS A 64 -2.51 12.20 -6.10
N GLY A 65 -1.39 11.60 -6.53
CA GLY A 65 -0.15 11.63 -5.78
C GLY A 65 -0.17 10.58 -4.68
N GLY A 66 0.91 9.79 -4.58
CA GLY A 66 1.02 8.74 -3.58
C GLY A 66 1.34 9.31 -2.20
N VAL A 67 0.91 8.61 -1.15
CA VAL A 67 1.47 8.80 0.19
C VAL A 67 2.83 8.08 0.20
N ARG A 68 3.93 8.82 0.35
CA ARG A 68 5.22 8.19 0.69
C ARG A 68 5.15 7.74 2.13
N LEU A 69 5.02 6.43 2.33
CA LEU A 69 5.14 5.82 3.65
C LEU A 69 6.63 5.68 3.98
N GLY A 70 7.12 6.56 4.86
CA GLY A 70 8.42 6.34 5.49
C GLY A 70 8.37 5.18 6.49
N PRO A 71 9.51 4.61 6.88
CA PRO A 71 9.54 3.62 7.95
C PRO A 71 8.83 4.18 9.19
N PRO A 72 8.03 3.37 9.90
CA PRO A 72 7.30 3.84 11.06
C PRO A 72 8.29 4.43 12.07
N THR A 73 8.11 5.71 12.39
CA THR A 73 8.92 6.33 13.44
C THR A 73 8.50 5.71 14.76
N ARG A 74 9.34 4.87 15.37
CA ARG A 74 9.11 4.40 16.72
C ARG A 74 9.18 5.61 17.65
N ARG A 75 8.02 6.09 18.12
CA ARG A 75 7.98 7.00 19.24
C ARG A 75 8.46 6.21 20.47
N PRO A 76 9.50 6.69 21.20
CA PRO A 76 9.84 6.05 22.46
C PRO A 76 8.59 6.00 23.33
N ALA A 77 8.31 4.84 23.92
CA ALA A 77 7.27 4.75 24.93
C ALA A 77 7.68 5.67 26.08
N THR A 78 7.12 6.87 26.14
CA THR A 78 7.15 7.66 27.36
C THR A 78 6.50 6.79 28.42
N ALA A 79 7.24 6.41 29.45
CA ALA A 79 6.69 5.66 30.56
C ALA A 79 5.45 6.39 31.03
N ARG A 80 4.29 5.77 30.81
CA ARG A 80 3.01 6.30 31.28
C ARG A 80 3.14 6.34 32.81
N PRO A 81 2.94 7.48 33.48
CA PRO A 81 2.83 7.46 34.93
C PRO A 81 1.74 6.46 35.28
N ALA A 82 2.01 5.59 36.25
CA ALA A 82 1.08 4.60 36.74
C ALA A 82 -0.07 5.31 37.49
N THR A 83 -0.95 5.95 36.72
CA THR A 83 -2.17 6.60 37.19
C THR A 83 -3.28 6.22 36.22
N GLY A 84 -4.11 5.28 36.68
CA GLY A 84 -5.38 4.91 36.06
C GLY A 84 -5.24 4.05 34.81
N ALA A 85 -6.03 2.99 34.74
CA ALA A 85 -6.34 2.33 33.47
C ALA A 85 -6.58 3.40 32.40
N ALA A 86 -5.91 3.24 31.25
CA ALA A 86 -6.29 4.07 30.11
C ALA A 86 -7.76 3.76 29.81
N ASP A 87 -8.51 4.75 29.33
CA ASP A 87 -9.58 4.52 28.37
C ASP A 87 -8.99 3.76 27.17
N VAL A 88 -8.74 2.47 27.34
CA VAL A 88 -8.89 1.49 26.28
C VAL A 88 -10.40 1.39 26.17
N GLY A 89 -10.94 2.01 25.13
CA GLY A 89 -12.39 2.16 24.96
C GLY A 89 -13.08 0.83 25.19
N ASP A 90 -14.20 0.88 25.92
CA ASP A 90 -15.06 -0.23 26.29
C ASP A 90 -14.99 -1.41 25.31
N ASP A 91 -14.14 -2.39 25.63
CA ASP A 91 -13.88 -3.55 24.78
C ASP A 91 -15.18 -4.32 24.48
N ASP A 92 -16.17 -4.25 25.39
CA ASP A 92 -17.49 -4.86 25.22
C ASP A 92 -18.35 -4.10 24.19
N ALA A 93 -18.23 -2.77 24.12
CA ALA A 93 -18.90 -1.98 23.09
C ALA A 93 -18.29 -2.25 21.71
N TRP A 94 -16.97 -2.43 21.64
CA TRP A 94 -16.27 -2.78 20.40
C TRP A 94 -16.63 -4.19 19.93
N ALA A 95 -16.60 -5.18 20.83
CA ALA A 95 -16.99 -6.56 20.53
C ALA A 95 -18.44 -6.65 20.04
N ARG A 96 -19.35 -5.89 20.65
CA ARG A 96 -20.76 -5.86 20.24
C ARG A 96 -20.95 -5.22 18.87
N TRP A 97 -20.23 -4.14 18.57
CA TRP A 97 -20.24 -3.55 17.22
C TRP A 97 -19.77 -4.58 16.18
N LEU A 98 -18.69 -5.30 16.46
CA LEU A 98 -18.19 -6.34 15.55
C LEU A 98 -19.22 -7.45 15.33
N ALA A 99 -19.88 -7.92 16.38
CA ALA A 99 -20.93 -8.94 16.27
C ALA A 99 -22.14 -8.45 15.45
N ASP A 100 -22.63 -7.22 15.70
CA ASP A 100 -23.74 -6.62 14.92
C ASP A 100 -23.42 -6.50 13.43
N HIS A 101 -22.14 -6.42 13.07
CA HIS A 101 -21.65 -6.37 11.70
C HIS A 101 -21.16 -7.72 11.15
N GLY A 102 -21.29 -8.82 11.91
CA GLY A 102 -20.88 -10.16 11.49
C GLY A 102 -19.35 -10.38 11.41
N LEU A 103 -18.59 -9.55 12.13
CA LEU A 103 -17.12 -9.57 12.20
C LEU A 103 -16.60 -10.02 13.58
N GLY A 104 -17.49 -10.45 14.48
CA GLY A 104 -17.11 -11.02 15.77
C GLY A 104 -16.72 -12.49 15.65
N ASP A 105 -15.91 -12.99 16.59
CA ASP A 105 -15.70 -14.43 16.77
C ASP A 105 -17.01 -15.11 17.21
N ASP A 106 -17.29 -16.31 16.70
CA ASP A 106 -18.46 -17.17 17.05
C ASP A 106 -18.30 -17.83 18.44
#